data_AF-A0A7K4DCF9-F1
#
_entry.id   AF-A0A7K4DCF9-F1
#
_cell.length_a   1.000
_cell.length_b   1.000
_cell.length_c   1.000
_cell.angle_alpha   90.00
_cell.angle_beta   90.00
_cell.angle_gamma   90.00
#
_symmetry.space_group_name_H-M   'P 1'
#
loop_
_entity.id
_entity.type
_entity.pdbx_description
1 polymer ?
#
loop_
_entity_poly.entity_id
_entity_poly.type
_entity_poly.pdbx_seq_one_letter_code
_entity_poly.pdbx_strand_id
1 'polypeptide(L)'
;MPSAIMFGSGFAVALVAYIIAFGDFIVLKALIKQADEARPDEKLVVPIGRSHIIVALRNFVEGTFLPYPPFLGPQWTSGQALVVQRYMHSTPEQEYTYWGGATSIFWGMSIALALNPFVQIMLPAKNIGLGLTLLIQGYLCSYLAMEMCENNIQRAIAGIMTGALIMANYVTLWKPIFGMYSAFFSAPAMGLLVGIVLHILVEREPGAPKKKK
;
A
#
# COMPACT_ATOMS: atom_id res chain seq x y z
N MET A 1 -0.08 32.31 -6.64
CA MET A 1 -0.94 31.21 -7.14
C MET A 1 -0.04 30.18 -7.82
N PRO A 2 -0.27 28.86 -7.65
CA PRO A 2 0.54 27.83 -8.31
C PRO A 2 0.48 27.99 -9.85
N SER A 3 1.58 27.70 -10.55
CA SER A 3 1.59 27.75 -12.02
C SER A 3 0.74 26.62 -12.62
N ALA A 4 0.28 26.78 -13.87
CA ALA A 4 -0.45 25.72 -14.58
C ALA A 4 0.35 24.40 -14.64
N ILE A 5 1.68 24.49 -14.70
CA ILE A 5 2.59 23.34 -14.66
C ILE A 5 2.55 22.65 -13.29
N MET A 6 2.50 23.41 -12.20
CA MET A 6 2.34 22.85 -10.85
C MET A 6 1.00 22.15 -10.66
N PHE A 7 -0.10 22.72 -11.17
CA PHE A 7 -1.41 22.06 -11.15
C PHE A 7 -1.42 20.75 -11.95
N GLY A 8 -0.87 20.76 -13.17
CA GLY A 8 -0.74 19.55 -13.99
C GLY A 8 0.11 18.46 -13.34
N SER A 9 1.21 18.86 -12.68
CA SER A 9 2.09 17.93 -11.97
C SER A 9 1.42 17.37 -10.71
N GLY A 10 0.69 18.20 -9.96
CA GLY A 10 -0.07 17.79 -8.78
C GLY A 10 -1.15 16.77 -9.11
N PHE A 11 -1.87 16.95 -10.22
CA PHE A 11 -2.86 15.98 -10.69
C PHE A 11 -2.23 14.62 -11.00
N ALA A 12 -1.08 14.61 -11.68
CA ALA A 12 -0.37 13.37 -11.98
C ALA A 12 0.13 12.65 -10.72
N VAL A 13 0.65 13.37 -9.73
CA VAL A 13 1.03 12.81 -8.42
C VAL A 13 -0.19 12.24 -7.68
N ALA A 14 -1.33 12.93 -7.72
CA ALA A 14 -2.57 12.46 -7.09
C ALA A 14 -3.06 11.13 -7.70
N LEU A 15 -2.97 10.96 -9.02
CA LEU A 15 -3.29 9.70 -9.69
C LEU A 15 -2.38 8.55 -9.22
N VAL A 16 -1.07 8.79 -9.15
CA VAL A 16 -0.11 7.78 -8.67
C VAL A 16 -0.37 7.42 -7.21
N ALA A 17 -0.62 8.43 -6.37
CA ALA A 17 -0.96 8.22 -4.97
C ALA A 17 -2.24 7.38 -4.80
N TYR A 18 -3.25 7.60 -5.65
CA TYR A 18 -4.46 6.78 -5.67
C TYR A 18 -4.19 5.32 -6.04
N ILE A 19 -3.35 5.05 -7.05
CA ILE A 19 -2.97 3.68 -7.43
C ILE A 19 -2.29 2.96 -6.26
N ILE A 20 -1.37 3.65 -5.58
CA ILE A 20 -0.68 3.11 -4.39
C ILE A 20 -1.69 2.84 -3.27
N ALA A 21 -2.58 3.78 -2.99
CA ALA A 21 -3.62 3.62 -1.98
C ALA A 21 -4.60 2.48 -2.28
N PHE A 22 -4.95 2.30 -3.55
CA PHE A 22 -5.78 1.17 -3.97
C PHE A 22 -5.08 -0.18 -3.72
N GLY A 23 -3.78 -0.27 -4.05
CA GLY A 23 -2.97 -1.45 -3.72
C GLY A 23 -2.94 -1.75 -2.22
N ASP A 24 -2.81 -0.71 -1.40
CA ASP A 24 -2.82 -0.82 0.07
C ASP A 24 -4.10 -1.47 0.61
N PHE A 25 -5.27 -1.10 0.08
CA PHE A 25 -6.55 -1.71 0.45
C PHE A 25 -6.70 -3.17 0.00
N ILE A 26 -6.11 -3.57 -1.13
CA ILE A 26 -6.09 -4.97 -1.56
C ILE A 26 -5.27 -5.81 -0.57
N VAL A 27 -4.09 -5.31 -0.18
CA VAL A 27 -3.22 -5.97 0.78
C VAL A 27 -3.92 -6.10 2.14
N LEU A 28 -4.58 -5.04 2.61
CA LEU A 28 -5.40 -5.09 3.82
C LEU A 28 -6.47 -6.17 3.75
N LYS A 29 -7.19 -6.28 2.63
CA LYS A 29 -8.24 -7.29 2.46
C LYS A 29 -7.66 -8.71 2.56
N ALA A 30 -6.48 -8.94 2.01
CA ALA A 30 -5.80 -10.23 2.11
C ALA A 30 -5.40 -10.54 3.56
N LEU A 31 -4.86 -9.56 4.29
CA LEU A 31 -4.51 -9.70 5.71
C LEU A 31 -5.74 -10.03 6.57
N ILE A 32 -6.85 -9.31 6.37
CA ILE A 32 -8.09 -9.55 7.11
C ILE A 32 -8.65 -10.95 6.82
N LYS A 33 -8.54 -11.41 5.56
CA LYS A 33 -8.94 -12.78 5.21
C LYS A 33 -8.12 -13.83 5.96
N GLN A 34 -6.80 -13.65 6.07
CA GLN A 34 -5.94 -14.54 6.86
C GLN A 34 -6.31 -14.50 8.35
N ALA A 35 -6.63 -13.32 8.87
CA ALA A 35 -7.08 -13.15 10.25
C ALA A 35 -8.39 -13.91 10.54
N ASP A 36 -9.39 -13.75 9.66
CA ASP A 36 -10.68 -14.45 9.76
C ASP A 36 -10.51 -15.99 9.67
N GLU A 37 -9.54 -16.48 8.88
CA GLU A 37 -9.24 -17.92 8.77
C GLU A 37 -8.55 -18.47 10.03
N ALA A 38 -7.69 -17.68 10.68
CA ALA A 38 -6.98 -18.09 11.89
C ALA A 38 -7.82 -17.97 13.17
N ARG A 39 -8.72 -16.97 13.24
CA ARG A 39 -9.56 -16.65 14.41
C ARG A 39 -11.03 -16.54 13.96
N PRO A 40 -11.77 -17.67 13.90
CA PRO A 40 -13.16 -17.68 13.46
C PRO A 40 -14.14 -17.12 14.51
N ASP A 41 -13.65 -16.75 15.70
CA ASP A 41 -14.42 -16.21 16.81
C ASP A 41 -14.89 -14.76 16.58
N GLU A 42 -14.16 -13.97 15.78
CA GLU A 42 -14.56 -12.61 15.39
C GLU A 42 -14.53 -12.49 13.87
N LYS A 43 -15.57 -11.88 13.29
CA LYS A 43 -15.61 -11.60 11.86
C LYS A 43 -15.23 -10.16 11.57
N LEU A 44 -14.09 -9.94 10.93
CA LEU A 44 -13.59 -8.61 10.63
C LEU A 44 -14.15 -8.09 9.31
N VAL A 45 -15.19 -7.26 9.40
CA VAL A 45 -15.84 -6.68 8.21
C VAL A 45 -15.22 -5.32 7.86
N VAL A 46 -14.31 -5.31 6.89
CA VAL A 46 -13.70 -4.07 6.36
C VAL A 46 -14.19 -3.82 4.92
N PRO A 47 -15.31 -3.08 4.74
CA PRO A 47 -15.84 -2.79 3.42
C PRO A 47 -14.98 -1.74 2.70
N ILE A 48 -14.18 -2.19 1.73
CA ILE A 48 -13.22 -1.38 0.96
C ILE A 48 -13.83 -0.08 0.42
N GLY A 49 -15.04 -0.15 -0.16
CA GLY A 49 -15.72 1.04 -0.69
C GLY A 49 -16.01 2.12 0.35
N ARG A 50 -16.37 1.74 1.59
CA ARG A 50 -16.56 2.70 2.68
C ARG A 50 -15.22 3.25 3.18
N SER A 51 -14.21 2.38 3.28
CA SER A 51 -12.86 2.78 3.70
C SER A 51 -12.25 3.83 2.78
N HIS A 52 -12.44 3.72 1.46
CA HIS A 52 -12.01 4.74 0.51
C HIS A 52 -12.61 6.12 0.79
N ILE A 53 -13.92 6.18 1.05
CA ILE A 53 -14.63 7.45 1.31
C ILE A 53 -14.18 8.05 2.65
N ILE A 54 -14.05 7.22 3.69
CA ILE A 54 -13.61 7.67 5.02
C ILE A 54 -12.19 8.24 4.94
N VAL A 55 -11.28 7.55 4.27
CA VAL A 55 -9.89 8.02 4.06
C VAL A 55 -9.86 9.29 3.23
N ALA A 56 -10.65 9.39 2.17
CA ALA A 56 -10.71 10.58 1.34
C ALA A 56 -11.19 11.80 2.15
N LEU A 57 -12.25 11.62 2.95
CA LEU A 57 -12.77 12.67 3.82
C LEU A 57 -11.75 13.07 4.89
N ARG A 58 -11.14 12.08 5.57
CA ARG A 58 -10.10 12.32 6.58
C ARG A 58 -8.93 13.11 6.00
N ASN A 59 -8.38 12.65 4.87
CA ASN A 59 -7.27 13.33 4.18
C ASN A 59 -7.65 14.71 3.66
N PHE A 60 -8.91 14.91 3.24
CA PHE A 60 -9.38 16.22 2.83
C PHE A 60 -9.44 17.20 4.01
N VAL A 61 -9.96 16.77 5.15
CA VAL A 61 -10.01 17.58 6.38
C VAL A 61 -8.59 17.86 6.90
N GLU A 62 -7.75 16.84 7.00
CA GLU A 62 -6.35 16.99 7.42
C GLU A 62 -5.58 17.89 6.44
N GLY A 63 -5.73 17.70 5.12
CA GLY A 63 -5.04 18.50 4.11
C GLY A 63 -5.47 19.97 4.08
N THR A 64 -6.68 20.30 4.56
CA THR A 64 -7.21 21.67 4.60
C THR A 64 -6.94 22.39 5.92
N PHE A 65 -7.07 21.71 7.06
CA PHE A 65 -6.96 22.32 8.39
C PHE A 65 -5.65 22.01 9.12
N LEU A 66 -5.00 20.88 8.82
CA LEU A 66 -3.83 20.35 9.53
C LEU A 66 -2.81 19.78 8.52
N PRO A 67 -2.17 20.61 7.68
CA PRO A 67 -1.36 20.16 6.55
C PRO A 67 -0.02 19.56 7.01
N TYR A 68 -0.08 18.37 7.61
CA TYR A 68 1.05 17.53 7.94
C TYR A 68 1.06 16.32 7.00
N PRO A 69 1.90 16.35 5.94
CA PRO A 69 1.99 15.27 4.96
C PRO A 69 2.16 13.85 5.54
N PRO A 70 2.88 13.62 6.65
CA PRO A 70 3.03 12.27 7.23
C PRO A 70 1.73 11.64 7.76
N PHE A 71 0.71 12.44 8.09
CA PHE A 71 -0.59 11.94 8.53
C PHE A 71 -1.55 11.65 7.36
N LEU A 72 -1.23 12.17 6.17
CA LEU A 72 -2.02 12.03 4.96
C LEU A 72 -1.63 10.75 4.22
N GLY A 73 -2.18 9.62 4.61
CA GLY A 73 -1.97 8.33 3.96
C GLY A 73 -3.20 7.41 4.06
N PRO A 74 -3.41 6.47 3.13
CA PRO A 74 -4.59 5.62 3.15
C PRO A 74 -4.69 4.83 4.45
N GLN A 75 -3.72 3.94 4.66
CA GLN A 75 -3.53 3.20 5.89
C GLN A 75 -2.03 2.82 5.99
N TRP A 76 -1.52 2.63 7.21
CA TRP A 76 -0.18 2.07 7.38
C TRP A 76 -0.26 0.55 7.43
N THR A 77 -0.22 -0.10 6.26
CA THR A 77 -0.45 -1.54 6.15
C THR A 77 0.61 -2.41 6.83
N SER A 78 1.88 -1.99 6.89
CA SER A 78 2.89 -2.73 7.65
C SER A 78 2.57 -2.79 9.14
N GLY A 79 2.09 -1.67 9.71
CA GLY A 79 1.63 -1.61 11.09
C GLY A 79 0.39 -2.48 11.32
N GLN A 80 -0.54 -2.48 10.37
CA GLN A 80 -1.73 -3.32 10.45
C GLN A 80 -1.40 -4.81 10.32
N ALA A 81 -0.43 -5.18 9.50
CA ALA A 81 0.06 -6.55 9.43
C ALA A 81 0.62 -7.02 10.78
N LEU A 82 1.33 -6.17 11.52
CA LEU A 82 1.79 -6.49 12.87
C LEU A 82 0.60 -6.74 13.82
N VAL A 83 -0.44 -5.91 13.77
CA VAL A 83 -1.67 -6.12 14.56
C VAL A 83 -2.33 -7.44 14.21
N VAL A 84 -2.50 -7.71 12.91
CA VAL A 84 -3.11 -8.94 12.40
C VAL A 84 -2.30 -10.16 12.84
N GLN A 85 -0.98 -10.14 12.67
CA GLN A 85 -0.11 -11.24 13.09
C GLN A 85 -0.18 -11.48 14.59
N ARG A 86 -0.18 -10.43 15.41
CA ARG A 86 -0.38 -10.56 16.86
C ARG A 86 -1.76 -11.14 17.17
N TYR A 87 -2.81 -10.64 16.54
CA TYR A 87 -4.18 -11.09 16.75
C TYR A 87 -4.35 -12.58 16.44
N MET A 88 -3.78 -13.05 15.32
CA MET A 88 -3.83 -14.47 14.92
C MET A 88 -3.10 -15.40 15.89
N HIS A 89 -2.03 -14.94 16.54
CA HIS A 89 -1.23 -15.77 17.46
C HIS A 89 -1.57 -15.59 18.95
N SER A 90 -2.48 -14.67 19.28
CA SER A 90 -2.90 -14.43 20.66
C SER A 90 -4.11 -15.27 21.01
N THR A 91 -4.31 -15.58 22.30
CA THR A 91 -5.57 -16.16 22.79
C THR A 91 -6.66 -15.08 22.91
N PRO A 92 -7.95 -15.44 22.91
CA PRO A 92 -9.04 -14.48 23.15
C PRO A 92 -8.94 -13.74 24.49
N GLU A 93 -8.24 -14.33 25.47
CA GLU A 93 -7.99 -13.72 26.79
C GLU A 93 -6.90 -12.64 26.72
N GLN A 94 -5.91 -12.80 25.83
CA GLN A 94 -4.82 -11.84 25.64
C GLN A 94 -5.23 -10.68 24.73
N GLU A 95 -5.97 -10.98 23.66
CA GLU A 95 -6.47 -10.00 22.71
C GLU A 95 -7.92 -10.37 22.37
N TYR A 96 -8.86 -9.63 22.97
CA TYR A 96 -10.30 -9.89 22.82
C TYR A 96 -10.81 -9.55 21.42
N THR A 97 -10.27 -8.49 20.80
CA THR A 97 -10.68 -8.02 19.48
C THR A 97 -9.51 -7.42 18.70
N TYR A 98 -9.50 -7.63 17.39
CA TYR A 98 -8.58 -6.96 16.46
C TYR A 98 -8.59 -5.43 16.61
N TRP A 99 -9.75 -4.84 16.90
CA TRP A 99 -9.92 -3.39 16.97
C TRP A 99 -9.14 -2.76 18.13
N GLY A 100 -8.86 -3.50 19.20
CA GLY A 100 -8.04 -3.04 20.33
C GLY A 100 -6.60 -2.76 19.89
N GLY A 101 -5.98 -3.73 19.23
CA GLY A 101 -4.66 -3.60 18.61
C GLY A 101 -4.61 -2.51 17.52
N ALA A 102 -5.61 -2.47 16.63
CA ALA A 102 -5.64 -1.48 15.54
C ALA A 102 -5.80 -0.03 16.07
N THR A 103 -6.67 0.16 17.05
CA THR A 103 -6.95 1.46 17.69
C THR A 103 -5.78 1.93 18.54
N SER A 104 -5.17 1.03 19.31
CA SER A 104 -4.02 1.36 20.17
C SER A 104 -2.80 1.80 19.37
N ILE A 105 -2.50 1.16 18.23
CA ILE A 105 -1.42 1.62 17.34
C ILE A 105 -1.72 3.02 16.80
N PHE A 106 -2.94 3.26 16.30
CA PHE A 106 -3.29 4.54 15.68
C PHE A 106 -3.24 5.71 16.68
N TRP A 107 -3.88 5.57 17.83
CA TRP A 107 -3.87 6.61 18.86
C TRP A 107 -2.53 6.72 19.56
N GLY A 108 -1.83 5.60 19.78
CA GLY A 108 -0.49 5.59 20.36
C GLY A 108 0.50 6.42 19.54
N MET A 109 0.51 6.24 18.22
CA MET A 109 1.33 7.07 17.33
C MET A 109 0.89 8.54 17.33
N SER A 110 -0.41 8.79 17.25
CA SER A 110 -0.96 10.15 17.19
C SER A 110 -0.63 10.96 18.46
N ILE A 111 -0.80 10.34 19.64
CA ILE A 111 -0.49 10.96 20.93
C ILE A 111 1.02 11.13 21.09
N ALA A 112 1.83 10.14 20.73
CA ALA A 112 3.28 10.24 20.79
C ALA A 112 3.83 11.39 19.92
N LEU A 113 3.23 11.61 18.75
CA LEU A 113 3.59 12.72 17.85
C LEU A 113 3.13 14.09 18.37
N ALA A 114 2.02 14.15 19.13
CA ALA A 114 1.55 15.39 19.75
C ALA A 114 2.48 15.87 20.89
N LEU A 115 3.26 14.96 21.48
CA LEU A 115 4.17 15.27 22.59
C LEU A 115 5.60 15.52 22.07
N ASN A 116 5.99 16.80 21.97
CA ASN A 116 7.33 17.22 21.55
C ASN A 116 8.50 16.45 22.20
N PRO A 117 8.55 16.16 23.53
CA PRO A 117 9.70 15.44 24.11
C PRO A 117 9.90 14.04 23.52
N PHE A 118 8.82 13.33 23.18
CA PHE A 118 8.93 12.02 22.53
C PHE A 118 9.47 12.14 21.10
N VAL A 119 9.04 13.17 20.37
CA VAL A 119 9.56 13.43 19.02
C VAL A 119 11.07 13.67 19.07
N GLN A 120 11.56 14.49 20.01
CA GLN A 120 13.00 14.79 20.15
C GLN A 120 13.84 13.54 20.41
N ILE A 121 13.34 12.61 21.23
CA ILE A 121 14.00 11.31 21.49
C ILE A 121 14.06 10.45 20.22
N MET A 122 13.03 10.52 19.38
CA MET A 122 12.91 9.69 18.17
C MET A 122 13.63 10.27 16.95
N LEU A 123 13.93 11.58 16.92
CA LEU A 123 14.66 12.23 15.82
C LEU A 123 15.96 11.50 15.40
N PRO A 124 16.87 11.10 16.31
CA PRO A 124 18.09 10.39 15.92
C PRO A 124 17.81 9.00 15.31
N ALA A 125 16.71 8.35 15.68
CA ALA A 125 16.33 7.02 15.20
C ALA A 125 15.43 7.04 13.94
N LYS A 126 14.96 8.21 13.50
CA LYS A 126 13.97 8.36 12.43
C LYS A 126 14.35 7.61 11.15
N ASN A 127 15.58 7.77 10.68
CA ASN A 127 16.01 7.16 9.42
C ASN A 127 16.11 5.65 9.51
N ILE A 128 16.53 5.13 10.67
CA ILE A 128 16.59 3.69 10.94
C ILE A 128 15.16 3.12 10.96
N GLY A 129 14.24 3.78 11.68
CA GLY A 129 12.84 3.37 11.74
C GLY A 129 12.15 3.39 10.38
N LEU A 130 12.39 4.41 9.55
CA LEU A 130 11.88 4.47 8.19
C LEU A 130 12.44 3.33 7.32
N GLY A 131 13.74 3.05 7.41
CA GLY A 131 14.37 1.96 6.67
C GLY A 131 13.78 0.59 7.04
N LEU A 132 13.62 0.32 8.35
CA LEU A 132 12.99 -0.91 8.83
C LEU A 132 11.53 -1.03 8.36
N THR A 133 10.78 0.08 8.41
CA THR A 133 9.38 0.11 7.94
C THR A 133 9.28 -0.24 6.46
N LEU A 134 10.14 0.35 5.62
CA LEU A 134 10.16 0.07 4.18
C LEU A 134 10.59 -1.37 3.89
N LEU A 135 11.52 -1.94 4.67
CA LEU A 135 11.94 -3.33 4.53
C LEU A 135 10.79 -4.29 4.85
N ILE A 136 10.10 -4.10 5.99
CA ILE A 136 8.95 -4.93 6.39
C ILE A 136 7.81 -4.79 5.38
N GLN A 137 7.50 -3.55 4.95
CA GLN A 137 6.48 -3.31 3.92
C GLN A 137 6.83 -4.00 2.60
N GLY A 138 8.08 -3.90 2.16
CA GLY A 138 8.56 -4.51 0.93
C GLY A 138 8.46 -6.05 0.97
N TYR A 139 8.87 -6.65 2.09
CA TYR A 139 8.70 -8.08 2.32
C TYR A 139 7.23 -8.50 2.26
N LEU A 140 6.37 -7.84 3.03
CA LEU A 140 4.94 -8.18 3.14
C LEU A 140 4.22 -8.06 1.79
N CYS A 141 4.45 -6.97 1.05
CA CYS A 141 3.84 -6.77 -0.26
C CYS A 141 4.30 -7.84 -1.26
N SER A 142 5.58 -8.22 -1.22
CA SER A 142 6.13 -9.27 -2.08
C SER A 142 5.58 -10.65 -1.73
N TYR A 143 5.49 -10.97 -0.44
CA TYR A 143 4.94 -12.22 0.06
C TYR A 143 3.46 -12.38 -0.36
N LEU A 144 2.63 -11.38 -0.05
CA LEU A 144 1.20 -11.40 -0.39
C LEU A 144 0.98 -11.40 -1.90
N ALA A 145 1.78 -10.66 -2.69
CA ALA A 145 1.68 -10.69 -4.14
C ALA A 145 1.92 -12.11 -4.70
N MET A 146 2.90 -12.84 -4.16
CA MET A 146 3.19 -14.21 -4.59
C MET A 146 2.13 -15.21 -4.11
N GLU A 147 1.57 -15.00 -2.91
CA GLU A 147 0.45 -15.80 -2.37
C GLU A 147 -0.83 -15.63 -3.21
N MET A 148 -1.08 -14.41 -3.70
CA MET A 148 -2.22 -14.12 -4.58
C MET A 148 -2.05 -14.69 -6.01
N CYS A 149 -0.86 -15.12 -6.41
CA CYS A 149 -0.60 -15.71 -7.72
C CYS A 149 -0.88 -17.21 -7.72
N GLU A 150 -1.87 -17.65 -8.50
CA GLU A 150 -2.28 -19.07 -8.57
C GLU A 150 -1.38 -19.90 -9.49
N ASN A 151 -0.86 -19.29 -10.56
CA ASN A 151 -0.15 -19.99 -11.63
C ASN A 151 1.30 -19.49 -11.78
N ASN A 152 2.18 -20.35 -12.31
CA ASN A 152 3.56 -19.97 -12.62
C ASN A 152 3.65 -18.81 -13.63
N ILE A 153 2.70 -18.69 -14.55
CA ILE A 153 2.61 -17.57 -15.50
C ILE A 153 2.33 -16.26 -14.75
N GLN A 154 1.37 -16.25 -13.84
CA GLN A 154 1.05 -15.06 -13.02
C GLN A 154 2.26 -14.64 -12.16
N ARG A 155 2.98 -15.61 -11.58
CA ARG A 155 4.22 -15.34 -10.84
C ARG A 155 5.31 -14.73 -11.72
N ALA A 156 5.47 -15.22 -12.96
CA ALA A 156 6.41 -14.65 -13.92
C ALA A 156 6.01 -13.21 -14.31
N ILE A 157 4.72 -12.96 -14.57
CA ILE A 157 4.19 -11.61 -14.84
C ILE A 157 4.48 -10.68 -13.65
N ALA A 158 4.19 -11.10 -12.42
CA ALA A 158 4.47 -10.32 -11.20
C ALA A 158 5.97 -10.02 -11.03
N GLY A 159 6.84 -10.98 -11.35
CA GLY A 159 8.30 -10.79 -11.36
C GLY A 159 8.74 -9.75 -12.39
N ILE A 160 8.22 -9.82 -13.61
CA ILE A 160 8.52 -8.85 -14.67
C ILE A 160 7.96 -7.46 -14.34
N MET A 161 6.76 -7.37 -13.76
CA MET A 161 6.18 -6.12 -13.26
C MET A 161 7.10 -5.44 -12.25
N THR A 162 7.65 -6.23 -11.32
CA THR A 162 8.60 -5.75 -10.31
C THR A 162 9.91 -5.28 -10.97
N GLY A 163 10.45 -6.06 -11.91
CA GLY A 163 11.64 -5.68 -12.67
C GLY A 163 11.43 -4.39 -13.47
N ALA A 164 10.28 -4.22 -14.13
CA ALA A 164 9.93 -3.01 -14.88
C ALA A 164 9.78 -1.80 -13.96
N LEU A 165 9.19 -1.97 -12.77
CA LEU A 165 9.08 -0.93 -11.75
C LEU A 165 10.46 -0.46 -11.29
N ILE A 166 11.37 -1.39 -10.98
CA ILE A 166 12.74 -1.06 -10.57
C ILE A 166 13.46 -0.36 -11.72
N MET A 167 13.41 -0.92 -12.93
CA MET A 167 14.06 -0.35 -14.12
C MET A 167 13.59 1.09 -14.39
N ALA A 168 12.30 1.38 -14.21
CA ALA A 168 11.74 2.71 -14.40
C ALA A 168 12.25 3.74 -13.38
N ASN A 169 12.65 3.31 -12.17
CA ASN A 169 13.25 4.20 -11.17
C ASN A 169 14.74 4.46 -11.41
N TYR A 170 15.48 3.49 -11.93
CA TYR A 170 16.95 3.59 -12.08
C TYR A 170 17.39 4.03 -13.47
N VAL A 171 16.62 3.72 -14.50
CA VAL A 171 16.97 4.06 -15.87
C VAL A 171 16.14 5.25 -16.30
N THR A 172 16.80 6.38 -16.58
CA THR A 172 16.26 7.52 -17.33
C THR A 172 15.92 7.14 -18.79
N LEU A 173 15.46 5.91 -19.02
CA LEU A 173 15.24 5.24 -20.31
C LEU A 173 14.29 6.05 -21.20
N TRP A 174 13.39 6.80 -20.56
CA TRP A 174 12.30 7.53 -21.21
C TRP A 174 12.55 9.04 -21.31
N LYS A 175 13.58 9.56 -20.64
CA LYS A 175 14.00 10.97 -20.77
C LYS A 175 14.36 11.36 -22.21
N PRO A 176 15.02 10.49 -23.02
CA PRO A 176 15.28 10.77 -24.43
C PRO A 176 14.05 10.69 -25.34
N ILE A 177 13.08 9.82 -25.02
CA ILE A 177 11.94 9.52 -25.92
C ILE A 177 10.78 10.50 -25.71
N PHE A 178 10.47 10.85 -24.45
CA PHE A 178 9.31 11.68 -24.11
C PHE A 178 9.69 13.09 -23.63
N GLY A 179 10.98 13.42 -23.59
CA GLY A 179 11.47 14.78 -23.30
C GLY A 179 11.08 15.38 -21.95
N MET A 180 10.45 14.61 -21.06
CA MET A 180 9.89 15.08 -19.79
C MET A 180 9.99 14.01 -18.71
N TYR A 181 10.23 14.44 -17.46
CA TYR A 181 9.90 13.66 -16.27
C TYR A 181 8.37 13.58 -16.16
N SER A 182 7.71 12.85 -17.06
CA SER A 182 6.26 12.73 -16.97
C SER A 182 5.96 11.88 -15.73
N ALA A 183 5.29 12.48 -14.74
CA ALA A 183 4.75 11.75 -13.58
C ALA A 183 3.78 10.62 -14.02
N PHE A 184 3.32 10.68 -15.27
CA PHE A 184 2.56 9.62 -15.95
C PHE A 184 3.36 8.32 -16.13
N PHE A 185 4.67 8.40 -16.38
CA PHE A 185 5.60 7.26 -16.44
C PHE A 185 6.34 7.05 -15.12
N SER A 186 5.66 7.26 -13.99
CA SER A 186 6.20 6.88 -12.69
C SER A 186 6.42 5.36 -12.62
N ALA A 187 7.38 4.92 -11.81
CA ALA A 187 7.71 3.51 -11.66
C ALA A 187 6.50 2.60 -11.33
N PRO A 188 5.56 2.99 -10.44
CA PRO A 188 4.35 2.21 -10.19
C PRO A 188 3.44 2.10 -11.43
N ALA A 189 3.26 3.19 -12.17
CA ALA A 189 2.44 3.21 -13.38
C ALA A 189 3.02 2.31 -14.47
N MET A 190 4.35 2.29 -14.63
CA MET A 190 5.03 1.43 -15.61
C MET A 190 4.97 -0.05 -15.24
N GLY A 191 5.18 -0.39 -13.97
CA GLY A 191 5.00 -1.76 -13.49
C GLY A 191 3.59 -2.28 -13.80
N LEU A 192 2.57 -1.45 -13.56
CA LEU A 192 1.18 -1.79 -13.86
C LEU A 192 0.91 -1.91 -15.36
N LEU A 193 1.40 -0.97 -16.19
CA LEU A 193 1.23 -1.01 -17.64
C LEU A 193 1.85 -2.27 -18.26
N VAL A 194 3.08 -2.60 -17.89
CA VAL A 194 3.76 -3.82 -18.35
C VAL A 194 2.99 -5.06 -17.89
N GLY A 195 2.51 -5.07 -16.64
CA GLY A 195 1.68 -6.16 -16.11
C GLY A 195 0.39 -6.37 -16.90
N ILE A 196 -0.35 -5.30 -17.19
CA ILE A 196 -1.59 -5.36 -17.97
C ILE A 196 -1.33 -5.90 -19.38
N VAL A 197 -0.28 -5.40 -20.05
CA VAL A 197 0.09 -5.85 -21.39
C VAL A 197 0.45 -7.34 -21.38
N LEU A 198 1.30 -7.79 -20.45
CA LEU A 198 1.70 -9.19 -20.36
C LEU A 198 0.54 -10.10 -19.96
N HIS A 199 -0.34 -9.67 -19.05
CA HIS A 199 -1.54 -10.42 -18.70
C HIS A 199 -2.46 -10.61 -19.92
N ILE A 200 -2.66 -9.56 -20.72
CA ILE A 200 -3.48 -9.66 -21.94
C ILE A 200 -2.82 -10.54 -23.00
N LEU A 201 -1.50 -10.44 -23.17
CA LEU A 201 -0.80 -11.16 -24.23
C LEU A 201 -0.54 -12.63 -23.90
N VAL A 202 -0.16 -12.92 -22.66
CA VAL A 202 0.34 -14.25 -22.25
C VAL A 202 -0.75 -15.06 -21.56
N GLU A 203 -1.56 -14.44 -20.71
CA GLU A 203 -2.57 -15.18 -19.95
C GLU A 203 -3.89 -15.37 -20.72
N ARG A 204 -4.18 -14.53 -21.72
CA ARG A 204 -5.35 -14.70 -22.60
C ARG A 204 -5.09 -15.49 -23.88
N GLU A 205 -3.91 -16.09 -24.07
CA GLU A 205 -3.75 -17.04 -25.19
C GLU A 205 -4.81 -18.16 -25.08
N PRO A 206 -5.49 -18.51 -26.18
CA PRO A 206 -6.77 -19.26 -26.19
C PRO A 206 -6.63 -20.77 -25.88
N GLY A 207 -5.69 -21.17 -25.00
CA GLY A 207 -5.42 -22.56 -24.63
C GLY A 207 -5.43 -22.87 -23.13
N ALA A 208 -5.48 -21.87 -22.24
CA ALA A 208 -5.52 -22.13 -20.79
C ALA A 208 -6.94 -22.57 -20.35
N PRO A 209 -7.10 -23.69 -19.62
CA PRO A 209 -8.42 -24.18 -19.24
C PRO A 209 -9.10 -23.17 -18.32
N LYS A 210 -10.26 -22.65 -18.78
CA LYS A 210 -11.16 -21.82 -17.97
C LYS A 210 -11.54 -22.59 -16.71
N LYS A 211 -10.98 -22.25 -15.54
CA LYS A 211 -11.56 -22.71 -14.27
C LYS A 211 -12.94 -22.07 -14.13
N LYS A 212 -13.96 -22.93 -14.08
CA LYS A 212 -15.34 -22.57 -13.73
C LYS A 212 -15.35 -22.03 -12.30
N LYS A 213 -15.88 -20.80 -12.18
CA LYS A 213 -16.45 -20.11 -11.01
C LYS A 213 -15.98 -20.51 -9.62
#